data_AF-H0QVU0-F1
#
_entry.id   AF-H0QVU0-F1
#
_cell.length_a   1.000
_cell.length_b   1.000
_cell.length_c   1.000
_cell.angle_alpha   90.00
_cell.angle_beta   90.00
_cell.angle_gamma   90.00
#
_symmetry.space_group_name_H-M   'P 1'
#
loop_
_entity.id
_entity.type
_entity.pdbx_description
1 polymer ?
#
loop_
_entity_poly.entity_id
_entity_poly.type
_entity_poly.pdbx_seq_one_letter_code
_entity_poly.pdbx_strand_id
1 'polypeptide(L)'
;MRLVPGYEVATNDRGGTAAPSRVHEYWVSTAQLQMVLADKRYQMPAAPERGVRTRYLRVVQVNRMPYPRRSATWLATAVAVVLALGAVGGCTVQTTPSEARTLVVGASSDPALTMAAHIYRAALAAAGSAVSRDIVIADDSRQLTAMGQTERDLFPAFTGELLASLVPPGFEEDAAKVTSATASDFDSTYVALNKALPQGVSLADPTSVTKSGLTGAASDTDTLDKPAGPSQQLVPVYRSAALSREQVKTINKVAGELTADDLLALTHESEKTDPATVAARWVVTHGLTH
;
A
#
# COMPACT_ATOMS: atom_id res chain seq x y z
N MET A 1 6.35 -15.39 10.17
CA MET A 1 6.68 -16.63 10.92
C MET A 1 7.88 -16.32 11.79
N ARG A 2 7.73 -16.31 13.12
CA ARG A 2 8.82 -16.02 14.06
C ARG A 2 8.97 -17.22 15.01
N LEU A 3 10.19 -17.69 15.19
CA LEU A 3 10.53 -18.74 16.14
C LEU A 3 10.47 -18.18 17.55
N VAL A 4 9.84 -18.92 18.47
CA VAL A 4 9.92 -18.68 19.91
C VAL A 4 10.59 -19.89 20.54
N PRO A 5 11.68 -19.73 21.31
CA PRO A 5 12.30 -20.85 21.99
C PRO A 5 11.50 -21.22 23.24
N GLY A 6 10.99 -22.46 23.30
CA GLY A 6 10.51 -23.07 24.55
C GLY A 6 11.58 -24.00 25.10
N TYR A 7 11.84 -23.93 26.41
CA TYR A 7 12.63 -24.93 27.11
C TYR A 7 11.80 -25.51 28.25
N GLU A 8 11.82 -26.83 28.42
CA GLU A 8 11.26 -27.51 29.58
C GLU A 8 12.43 -27.89 30.50
N VAL A 9 12.39 -27.45 31.76
CA VAL A 9 13.41 -27.82 32.76
C VAL A 9 12.91 -29.07 33.49
N ALA A 10 13.48 -30.23 33.15
CA ALA A 10 13.32 -31.42 33.98
C ALA A 10 14.33 -31.36 35.13
N THR A 11 13.85 -31.25 36.37
CA THR A 11 14.69 -31.45 37.57
C THR A 11 14.70 -32.93 37.94
N ASN A 12 15.88 -33.49 38.22
CA ASN A 12 16.00 -34.79 38.89
C ASN A 12 16.92 -34.66 40.11
N ASP A 13 16.47 -35.21 41.24
CA ASP A 13 17.00 -35.04 42.60
C ASP A 13 18.32 -35.75 42.90
N ARG A 14 19.14 -36.11 41.90
CA ARG A 14 20.47 -36.69 42.17
C ARG A 14 21.49 -36.20 41.17
N GLY A 15 22.46 -35.43 41.67
CA GLY A 15 23.56 -34.85 40.92
C GLY A 15 24.32 -35.89 40.09
N GLY A 16 24.26 -35.74 38.77
CA GLY A 16 25.02 -36.51 37.79
C GLY A 16 24.69 -36.00 36.38
N THR A 17 25.71 -35.67 35.61
CA THR A 17 25.59 -35.05 34.27
C THR A 17 24.83 -35.94 33.29
N ALA A 18 23.68 -35.47 32.79
CA ALA A 18 22.98 -36.06 31.66
C ALA A 18 23.04 -35.12 30.45
N ALA A 19 23.41 -35.66 29.28
CA ALA A 19 23.48 -34.95 28.00
C ALA A 19 22.09 -34.44 27.56
N PRO A 20 22.00 -33.34 26.79
CA PRO A 20 20.71 -32.77 26.40
C PRO A 20 19.99 -33.68 25.40
N SER A 21 18.82 -34.19 25.79
CA SER A 21 17.89 -34.90 24.92
C SER A 21 16.95 -33.91 24.22
N ARG A 22 17.02 -33.91 22.88
CA ARG A 22 16.02 -33.50 21.87
C ARG A 22 15.22 -32.20 22.13
N VAL A 23 15.52 -31.19 21.32
CA VAL A 23 14.64 -30.04 21.07
C VAL A 23 13.44 -30.52 20.26
N HIS A 24 12.23 -30.38 20.80
CA HIS A 24 11.00 -30.48 20.00
C HIS A 24 10.62 -29.09 19.49
N GLU A 25 10.71 -28.91 18.16
CA GLU A 25 10.18 -27.73 17.48
C GLU A 25 8.66 -27.88 17.35
N TYR A 26 7.92 -26.98 18.00
CA TYR A 26 6.49 -26.84 17.77
C TYR A 26 6.21 -25.63 16.86
N TRP A 27 5.41 -25.88 15.84
CA TRP A 27 4.93 -24.86 14.91
C TRP A 27 3.66 -24.24 15.49
N VAL A 28 3.74 -22.96 15.85
CA VAL A 28 2.59 -22.21 16.35
C VAL A 28 2.29 -21.08 15.37
N SER A 29 1.04 -20.99 14.92
CA SER A 29 0.61 -19.93 14.00
C SER A 29 0.54 -18.58 14.73
N THR A 30 0.66 -17.47 13.99
CA THR A 30 0.60 -16.11 14.54
C THR A 30 -0.67 -15.85 15.37
N ALA A 31 -1.77 -16.55 15.06
CA ALA A 31 -3.04 -16.44 15.77
C ALA A 31 -3.01 -17.10 17.17
N GLN A 32 -2.32 -18.23 17.33
CA GLN A 32 -2.14 -18.85 18.65
C GLN A 32 -1.20 -18.02 19.55
N LEU A 33 -0.23 -17.32 18.96
CA LEU A 33 0.70 -16.44 19.67
C LEU A 33 -0.01 -15.23 20.29
N GLN A 34 -0.99 -14.64 19.58
CA GLN A 34 -1.82 -13.58 20.14
C GLN A 34 -2.76 -14.06 21.25
N MET A 35 -3.22 -15.31 21.18
CA MET A 35 -4.09 -15.91 22.19
C MET A 35 -3.35 -16.19 23.52
N VAL A 36 -2.07 -16.57 23.45
CA VAL A 36 -1.21 -16.79 24.64
C VAL A 36 -0.78 -15.48 25.28
N LEU A 37 -0.50 -14.45 24.48
CA LEU A 37 -0.12 -13.11 24.99
C LEU A 37 -1.31 -12.32 25.56
N ALA A 38 -2.55 -12.70 25.22
CA ALA A 38 -3.77 -12.09 25.76
C ALA A 38 -4.19 -12.67 27.13
N ASP A 39 -3.61 -13.79 27.56
CA ASP A 39 -3.88 -14.35 28.90
C ASP A 39 -3.08 -13.58 29.95
N LYS A 40 -3.78 -12.85 30.84
CA LYS A 40 -3.18 -12.02 31.91
C LYS A 40 -2.37 -12.81 32.95
N ARG A 41 -2.27 -14.14 32.82
CA ARG A 41 -1.47 -15.00 33.69
C ARG A 41 -0.05 -15.28 33.17
N TYR A 42 0.31 -14.81 31.97
CA TYR A 42 1.65 -15.05 31.43
C TYR A 42 2.65 -13.99 31.94
N GLN A 43 3.57 -14.39 32.81
CA GLN A 43 4.64 -13.55 33.34
C GLN A 43 5.96 -13.86 32.62
N MET A 44 6.57 -12.85 31.98
CA MET A 44 7.89 -13.01 31.36
C MET A 44 8.94 -13.34 32.42
N PRO A 45 9.83 -14.32 32.20
CA PRO A 45 10.96 -14.55 33.09
C PRO A 45 11.95 -13.39 33.00
N ALA A 46 12.53 -13.02 34.15
CA ALA A 46 13.51 -11.95 34.27
C ALA A 46 14.78 -12.22 33.42
N ALA A 47 15.38 -11.15 32.90
CA ALA A 47 16.60 -11.21 32.10
C ALA A 47 17.77 -11.82 32.91
N PRO A 48 18.62 -12.68 32.30
CA PRO A 48 19.70 -13.33 33.03
C PRO A 48 20.83 -12.37 33.40
N GLU A 49 21.45 -12.61 34.56
CA GLU A 49 22.55 -11.79 35.08
C GLU A 49 23.83 -11.84 34.24
N ARG A 50 24.62 -10.77 34.37
CA ARG A 50 25.91 -10.56 33.67
C ARG A 50 26.85 -11.75 33.86
N GLY A 51 27.25 -12.37 32.75
CA GLY A 51 28.32 -13.37 32.72
C GLY A 51 28.22 -14.43 31.62
N VAL A 52 27.06 -14.58 30.97
CA VAL A 52 26.88 -15.56 29.90
C VAL A 52 27.24 -14.95 28.54
N ARG A 53 28.19 -15.55 27.82
CA ARG A 53 28.50 -15.17 26.44
C ARG A 53 27.40 -15.67 25.50
N THR A 54 26.42 -14.82 25.23
CA THR A 54 25.36 -15.08 24.24
C THR A 54 25.92 -14.91 22.83
N ARG A 55 26.06 -16.00 22.07
CA ARG A 55 26.22 -15.90 20.61
C ARG A 55 24.85 -15.63 19.99
N TYR A 56 24.60 -14.39 19.59
CA TYR A 56 23.50 -14.09 18.68
C TYR A 56 23.84 -14.65 17.30
N LEU A 57 23.08 -15.67 16.85
CA LEU A 57 23.13 -16.10 15.46
C LEU A 57 22.51 -15.00 14.61
N ARG A 58 23.35 -14.28 13.86
CA ARG A 58 22.95 -13.38 12.78
C ARG A 58 22.32 -14.23 11.69
N VAL A 59 20.99 -14.31 11.65
CA VAL A 59 20.29 -14.88 10.49
C VAL A 59 20.27 -13.81 9.41
N VAL A 60 21.24 -13.90 8.50
CA VAL A 60 21.18 -13.22 7.21
C VAL A 60 20.14 -13.96 6.38
N GLN A 61 19.02 -13.32 6.11
CA GLN A 61 17.96 -13.87 5.28
C GLN A 61 18.39 -13.78 3.81
N VAL A 62 19.20 -14.74 3.35
CA VAL A 62 19.45 -14.93 1.90
C VAL A 62 18.30 -15.78 1.36
N ASN A 63 17.24 -15.13 0.88
CA ASN A 63 16.22 -15.81 0.07
C ASN A 63 16.80 -16.09 -1.33
N ARG A 64 17.54 -17.20 -1.46
CA ARG A 64 17.73 -17.87 -2.75
C ARG A 64 16.75 -19.03 -2.79
N MET A 65 15.61 -18.85 -3.46
CA MET A 65 14.81 -19.98 -3.90
C MET A 65 15.26 -20.44 -5.30
N PRO A 66 15.36 -21.76 -5.53
CA PRO A 66 15.83 -22.34 -6.78
C PRO A 66 14.71 -22.34 -7.83
N TYR A 67 14.88 -21.62 -8.93
CA TYR A 67 14.06 -21.81 -10.13
C TYR A 67 14.56 -23.02 -10.93
N PRO A 68 13.66 -23.90 -11.43
CA PRO A 68 14.05 -24.99 -12.30
C PRO A 68 14.52 -24.43 -13.66
N ARG A 69 15.73 -24.83 -14.02
CA ARG A 69 16.36 -24.58 -15.32
C ARG A 69 15.48 -25.16 -16.44
N ARG A 70 14.80 -24.29 -17.20
CA ARG A 70 14.34 -24.63 -18.54
C ARG A 70 15.45 -24.21 -19.50
N SER A 71 16.17 -25.21 -19.99
CA SER A 71 17.23 -25.09 -20.98
C SER A 71 16.71 -24.41 -22.23
N ALA A 72 17.22 -23.21 -22.50
CA ALA A 72 17.05 -22.51 -23.77
C ALA A 72 17.88 -23.22 -24.84
N THR A 73 17.21 -24.03 -25.66
CA THR A 73 17.73 -24.42 -26.97
C THR A 73 17.34 -23.33 -27.96
N TRP A 74 18.36 -22.58 -28.40
CA TRP A 74 18.31 -21.73 -29.57
C TRP A 74 18.25 -22.61 -30.83
N LEU A 75 17.28 -22.37 -31.71
CA LEU A 75 17.35 -22.80 -33.10
C LEU A 75 16.55 -21.83 -33.97
N ALA A 76 17.25 -21.32 -34.98
CA ALA A 76 16.82 -20.30 -35.91
C ALA A 76 15.92 -20.84 -37.04
N THR A 77 15.24 -19.89 -37.70
CA THR A 77 14.75 -19.90 -39.10
C THR A 77 13.57 -20.81 -39.47
N ALA A 78 12.46 -20.19 -39.90
CA ALA A 78 11.93 -20.35 -41.27
C ALA A 78 10.79 -19.34 -41.55
N VAL A 79 10.97 -18.58 -42.63
CA VAL A 79 9.94 -17.80 -43.32
C VAL A 79 8.94 -18.75 -43.98
N ALA A 80 7.65 -18.50 -43.82
CA ALA A 80 6.62 -19.04 -44.71
C ALA A 80 5.55 -17.97 -44.95
N VAL A 81 5.65 -17.32 -46.11
CA VAL A 81 4.56 -16.60 -46.76
C VAL A 81 3.54 -17.63 -47.24
N VAL A 82 2.28 -17.49 -46.83
CA VAL A 82 1.15 -18.10 -47.53
C VAL A 82 0.09 -17.02 -47.75
N LEU A 83 -0.10 -16.71 -49.02
CA LEU A 83 -1.19 -15.89 -49.55
C LEU A 83 -2.47 -16.72 -49.66
N ALA A 84 -3.57 -16.09 -49.23
CA ALA A 84 -4.86 -16.02 -49.92
C ALA A 84 -6.04 -16.94 -49.53
N LEU A 85 -7.18 -16.24 -49.43
CA LEU A 85 -8.60 -16.60 -49.65
C LEU A 85 -9.39 -17.31 -48.53
N GLY A 86 -10.46 -16.63 -48.09
CA GLY A 86 -11.54 -17.23 -47.32
C GLY A 86 -12.57 -16.20 -46.84
N ALA A 87 -13.41 -15.68 -47.74
CA ALA A 87 -14.63 -14.97 -47.39
C ALA A 87 -15.68 -15.97 -46.89
N VAL A 88 -16.00 -15.93 -45.58
CA VAL A 88 -17.24 -16.46 -45.02
C VAL A 88 -17.70 -15.48 -43.95
N GLY A 89 -18.95 -15.03 -44.09
CA GLY A 89 -19.60 -14.15 -43.15
C GLY A 89 -19.70 -14.75 -41.76
N GLY A 90 -19.18 -13.99 -40.80
CA GLY A 90 -19.56 -14.08 -39.41
C GLY A 90 -19.43 -12.67 -38.86
N CYS A 91 -20.51 -12.11 -38.31
CA CYS A 91 -20.40 -10.94 -37.46
C CYS A 91 -19.61 -11.36 -36.22
N THR A 92 -18.29 -11.36 -36.31
CA THR A 92 -17.47 -11.24 -35.11
C THR A 92 -17.75 -9.84 -34.61
N VAL A 93 -18.39 -9.72 -33.45
CA VAL A 93 -18.23 -8.53 -32.63
C VAL A 93 -16.74 -8.48 -32.33
N GLN A 94 -16.00 -7.81 -33.20
CA GLN A 94 -14.70 -7.29 -32.89
C GLN A 94 -14.98 -6.30 -31.77
N THR A 95 -14.81 -6.78 -30.54
CA THR A 95 -14.47 -5.91 -29.43
C THR A 95 -13.14 -5.31 -29.85
N THR A 96 -13.19 -4.21 -30.61
CA THR A 96 -12.07 -3.30 -30.73
C THR A 96 -11.63 -3.07 -29.28
N PRO A 97 -10.37 -3.36 -28.92
CA PRO A 97 -9.86 -3.00 -27.61
C PRO A 97 -10.28 -1.55 -27.41
N SER A 98 -11.08 -1.28 -26.38
CA SER A 98 -11.45 0.09 -26.00
C SER A 98 -10.19 0.90 -26.14
N GLU A 99 -10.16 1.81 -27.12
CA GLU A 99 -8.97 2.57 -27.50
C GLU A 99 -8.33 3.02 -26.20
N ALA A 100 -7.09 2.57 -25.94
CA ALA A 100 -6.51 2.56 -24.60
C ALA A 100 -6.39 4.01 -24.12
N ARG A 101 -7.44 4.48 -23.45
CA ARG A 101 -7.58 5.87 -23.06
C ARG A 101 -6.47 6.16 -22.08
N THR A 102 -5.75 7.24 -22.36
CA THR A 102 -4.68 7.67 -21.48
C THR A 102 -5.27 8.10 -20.14
N LEU A 103 -4.87 7.43 -19.05
CA LEU A 103 -5.30 7.77 -17.70
C LEU A 103 -4.73 9.11 -17.28
N VAL A 104 -5.56 9.98 -16.69
CA VAL A 104 -5.13 11.30 -16.22
C VAL A 104 -5.06 11.30 -14.69
N VAL A 105 -3.86 11.53 -14.16
CA VAL A 105 -3.58 11.54 -12.71
C VAL A 105 -3.47 12.99 -12.22
N GLY A 106 -4.14 13.30 -11.12
CA GLY A 106 -4.12 14.62 -10.48
C GLY A 106 -3.55 14.55 -9.07
N ALA A 107 -3.36 15.71 -8.46
CA ALA A 107 -3.03 15.86 -7.05
C ALA A 107 -3.49 17.22 -6.54
N SER A 108 -3.60 17.37 -5.22
CA SER A 108 -3.61 18.70 -4.61
C SER A 108 -2.21 19.33 -4.68
N SER A 109 -2.10 20.62 -4.32
CA SER A 109 -0.80 21.32 -4.26
C SER A 109 0.08 20.90 -3.08
N ASP A 110 -0.36 19.93 -2.26
CA ASP A 110 0.47 19.35 -1.21
C ASP A 110 1.64 18.59 -1.86
N PRO A 111 2.91 18.89 -1.49
CA PRO A 111 4.08 18.23 -2.08
C PRO A 111 4.07 16.70 -1.91
N ALA A 112 3.59 16.19 -0.78
CA ALA A 112 3.54 14.75 -0.53
C ALA A 112 2.46 14.08 -1.39
N LEU A 113 1.30 14.72 -1.56
CA LEU A 113 0.26 14.20 -2.47
C LEU A 113 0.68 14.31 -3.94
N THR A 114 1.41 15.36 -4.32
CA THR A 114 2.02 15.47 -5.65
C THR A 114 3.02 14.33 -5.89
N MET A 115 3.91 14.05 -4.93
CA MET A 115 4.84 12.92 -5.02
C MET A 115 4.10 11.58 -5.10
N ALA A 116 3.08 11.36 -4.26
CA ALA A 116 2.26 10.15 -4.32
C ALA A 116 1.60 9.97 -5.70
N ALA A 117 1.14 11.04 -6.33
CA ALA A 117 0.58 11.00 -7.68
C ALA A 117 1.63 10.57 -8.73
N HIS A 118 2.87 11.06 -8.62
CA HIS A 118 3.97 10.59 -9.46
C HIS A 118 4.28 9.11 -9.25
N ILE A 119 4.19 8.60 -8.01
CA ILE A 119 4.37 7.17 -7.69
C ILE A 119 3.27 6.32 -8.34
N TYR A 120 2.00 6.68 -8.16
CA TYR A 120 0.90 5.94 -8.80
C TYR A 120 0.98 5.96 -10.33
N ARG A 121 1.32 7.12 -10.91
CA ARG A 121 1.54 7.26 -12.35
C ARG A 121 2.68 6.35 -12.83
N ALA A 122 3.80 6.33 -12.12
CA ALA A 122 4.95 5.49 -12.45
C ALA A 122 4.62 3.99 -12.33
N ALA A 123 3.90 3.58 -11.29
CA ALA A 123 3.51 2.18 -11.10
C ALA A 123 2.54 1.70 -12.19
N LEU A 124 1.53 2.50 -12.53
CA LEU A 124 0.59 2.19 -13.61
C LEU A 124 1.29 2.12 -14.98
N ALA A 125 2.21 3.04 -15.25
CA ALA A 125 3.01 3.03 -16.47
C ALA A 125 3.95 1.81 -16.54
N ALA A 126 4.59 1.45 -15.43
CA ALA A 126 5.41 0.24 -15.32
C ALA A 126 4.61 -1.05 -15.52
N ALA A 127 3.30 -1.01 -15.19
CA ALA A 127 2.35 -2.07 -15.49
C ALA A 127 1.78 -2.05 -16.92
N GLY A 128 2.29 -1.18 -17.79
CA GLY A 128 1.90 -1.11 -19.21
C GLY A 128 0.63 -0.29 -19.46
N SER A 129 0.11 0.44 -18.48
CA SER A 129 -1.01 1.35 -18.70
C SER A 129 -0.58 2.60 -19.46
N ALA A 130 -1.41 3.08 -20.39
CA ALA A 130 -1.26 4.41 -20.95
C ALA A 130 -1.67 5.44 -19.89
N VAL A 131 -0.72 6.24 -19.39
CA VAL A 131 -0.95 7.26 -18.37
C VAL A 131 -0.31 8.57 -18.83
N SER A 132 -1.01 9.69 -18.62
CA SER A 132 -0.48 11.02 -18.90
C SER A 132 0.84 11.23 -18.15
N ARG A 133 1.77 11.96 -18.77
CA ARG A 133 3.05 12.30 -18.12
C ARG A 133 2.87 13.36 -17.04
N ASP A 134 1.93 14.29 -17.27
CA ASP A 134 1.73 15.44 -16.41
C ASP A 134 0.75 15.11 -15.27
N ILE A 135 1.06 15.61 -14.07
CA ILE A 135 0.15 15.64 -12.94
C ILE A 135 -0.61 16.95 -12.96
N VAL A 136 -1.93 16.89 -12.94
CA VAL A 136 -2.76 18.11 -12.89
C VAL A 136 -3.03 18.50 -11.46
N ILE A 137 -2.58 19.69 -11.09
CA ILE A 137 -2.71 20.24 -9.74
C ILE A 137 -4.01 21.03 -9.61
N ALA A 138 -4.86 20.62 -8.67
CA ALA A 138 -6.11 21.29 -8.30
C ALA A 138 -6.55 20.83 -6.91
N ASP A 139 -7.37 21.64 -6.22
CA ASP A 139 -8.00 21.21 -4.97
C ASP A 139 -8.92 19.98 -5.16
N ASP A 140 -9.17 19.27 -4.07
CA ASP A 140 -9.90 18.00 -4.09
C ASP A 140 -11.32 18.13 -4.68
N SER A 141 -12.03 19.21 -4.39
CA SER A 141 -13.37 19.46 -4.94
C SER A 141 -13.33 19.63 -6.47
N ARG A 142 -12.30 20.32 -7.01
CA ARG A 142 -12.06 20.42 -8.45
C ARG A 142 -11.62 19.09 -9.06
N GLN A 143 -10.81 18.29 -8.36
CA GLN A 143 -10.46 16.95 -8.83
C GLN A 143 -11.70 16.05 -8.96
N LEU A 144 -12.59 16.07 -7.97
CA LEU A 144 -13.85 15.33 -7.98
C LEU A 144 -14.80 15.82 -9.08
N THR A 145 -14.88 17.13 -9.29
CA THR A 145 -15.66 17.72 -10.40
C THR A 145 -15.12 17.23 -11.75
N ALA A 146 -13.80 17.26 -11.94
CA ALA A 146 -13.13 16.77 -13.14
C ALA A 146 -13.31 15.25 -13.35
N MET A 147 -13.45 14.45 -12.28
CA MET A 147 -13.81 13.03 -12.40
C MET A 147 -15.21 12.85 -12.97
N GLY A 148 -16.18 13.66 -12.52
CA GLY A 148 -17.54 13.68 -13.07
C GLY A 148 -17.58 14.09 -14.55
N GLN A 149 -16.63 14.92 -14.98
CA GLN A 149 -16.45 15.34 -16.38
C GLN A 149 -15.56 14.40 -17.20
N THR A 150 -15.08 13.30 -16.61
CA THR A 150 -14.15 12.32 -17.23
C THR A 150 -12.76 12.88 -17.61
N GLU A 151 -12.40 14.05 -17.07
CA GLU A 151 -11.11 14.72 -17.25
C GLU A 151 -10.06 14.27 -16.22
N ARG A 152 -10.51 13.65 -15.12
CA ARG A 152 -9.65 13.06 -14.07
C ARG A 152 -10.03 11.61 -13.83
N ASP A 153 -9.01 10.77 -13.59
CA ASP A 153 -9.22 9.34 -13.34
C ASP A 153 -8.72 8.86 -11.99
N LEU A 154 -7.68 9.49 -11.47
CA LEU A 154 -7.01 9.10 -10.23
C LEU A 154 -6.38 10.33 -9.58
N PHE A 155 -6.51 10.47 -8.26
CA PHE A 155 -5.66 11.36 -7.46
C PHE A 155 -5.52 10.80 -6.03
N PRO A 156 -4.37 11.01 -5.37
CA PRO A 156 -4.23 10.72 -3.95
C PRO A 156 -4.82 11.86 -3.12
N ALA A 157 -5.42 11.52 -1.98
CA ALA A 157 -5.95 12.49 -1.03
C ALA A 157 -5.80 12.00 0.41
N PHE A 158 -5.87 12.91 1.38
CA PHE A 158 -6.02 12.55 2.79
C PHE A 158 -7.50 12.43 3.15
N THR A 159 -7.87 11.34 3.82
CA THR A 159 -9.28 11.00 4.09
C THR A 159 -10.08 12.13 4.73
N GLY A 160 -9.54 12.78 5.76
CA GLY A 160 -10.27 13.81 6.49
C GLY A 160 -10.38 15.14 5.73
N GLU A 161 -9.34 15.53 5.00
CA GLU A 161 -9.37 16.71 4.11
C GLU A 161 -10.33 16.51 2.94
N LEU A 162 -10.30 15.34 2.32
CA LEU A 162 -11.23 14.99 1.25
C LEU A 162 -12.68 14.98 1.76
N LEU A 163 -12.91 14.41 2.95
CA LEU A 163 -14.24 14.42 3.56
C LEU A 163 -14.74 15.85 3.81
N ALA A 164 -13.87 16.75 4.27
CA ALA A 164 -14.21 18.16 4.44
C ALA A 164 -14.51 18.86 3.10
N SER A 165 -13.83 18.48 2.02
CA SER A 165 -14.04 19.04 0.66
C SER A 165 -15.38 18.66 0.03
N LEU A 166 -16.03 17.60 0.55
CA LEU A 166 -17.33 17.10 0.08
C LEU A 166 -18.51 17.78 0.77
N VAL A 167 -18.26 18.60 1.79
CA VAL A 167 -19.30 19.34 2.51
C VAL A 167 -19.90 20.39 1.58
N PRO A 168 -21.20 20.30 1.24
CA PRO A 168 -21.84 21.32 0.43
C PRO A 168 -21.91 22.64 1.22
N PRO A 169 -21.81 23.80 0.54
CA PRO A 169 -21.99 25.10 1.21
C PRO A 169 -23.37 25.17 1.88
N GLY A 170 -23.42 25.68 3.11
CA GLY A 170 -24.64 25.79 3.92
C GLY A 170 -24.97 24.56 4.79
N PHE A 171 -24.12 23.53 4.79
CA PHE A 171 -24.25 22.32 5.62
C PHE A 171 -23.10 22.16 6.63
N GLU A 172 -22.43 23.26 6.99
CA GLU A 172 -21.24 23.27 7.83
C GLU A 172 -21.52 22.75 9.24
N GLU A 173 -22.73 22.97 9.76
CA GLU A 173 -23.14 22.48 11.08
C GLU A 173 -23.28 20.95 11.10
N ASP A 174 -23.83 20.37 10.03
CA ASP A 174 -23.94 18.92 9.89
C ASP A 174 -22.58 18.28 9.60
N ALA A 175 -21.72 18.98 8.86
CA ALA A 175 -20.32 18.59 8.69
C ALA A 175 -19.54 18.61 10.01
N ALA A 176 -19.79 19.58 10.89
CA ALA A 176 -19.19 19.62 12.22
C ALA A 176 -19.63 18.41 13.07
N LYS A 177 -20.89 18.00 12.96
CA LYS A 177 -21.39 16.76 13.61
C LYS A 177 -20.69 15.53 13.05
N VAL A 178 -20.59 15.38 11.72
CA VAL A 178 -19.87 14.26 11.09
C VAL A 178 -18.39 14.26 11.47
N THR A 179 -17.75 15.42 11.51
CA THR A 179 -16.34 15.58 11.90
C THR A 179 -16.11 15.19 13.36
N SER A 180 -17.02 15.56 14.26
CA SER A 180 -16.97 15.16 15.67
C SER A 180 -17.19 13.66 15.86
N ALA A 181 -18.09 13.05 15.08
CA ALA A 181 -18.38 11.62 15.12
C ALA A 181 -17.27 10.76 14.52
N THR A 182 -16.45 11.34 13.64
CA THR A 182 -15.31 10.68 12.98
C THR A 182 -13.96 11.06 13.59
N ALA A 183 -13.97 11.84 14.67
CA ALA A 183 -12.78 12.40 15.27
C ALA A 183 -11.77 11.29 15.59
N SER A 184 -10.63 11.35 14.92
CA SER A 184 -9.44 10.50 15.03
C SER A 184 -9.71 9.00 15.21
N ASP A 185 -10.77 8.52 14.56
CA ASP A 185 -10.99 7.13 14.26
C ASP A 185 -10.97 6.96 12.74
N PHE A 186 -10.03 6.16 12.25
CA PHE A 186 -9.85 5.95 10.82
C PHE A 186 -11.06 5.25 10.21
N ASP A 187 -11.60 4.22 10.87
CA ASP A 187 -12.67 3.41 10.30
C ASP A 187 -13.95 4.23 10.09
N SER A 188 -14.36 5.01 11.09
CA SER A 188 -15.51 5.92 10.94
C SER A 188 -15.27 7.00 9.87
N THR A 189 -14.07 7.60 9.83
CA THR A 189 -13.71 8.59 8.79
C THR A 189 -13.80 7.96 7.39
N TYR A 190 -13.23 6.76 7.22
CA TYR A 190 -13.22 6.04 5.95
C TYR A 190 -14.62 5.62 5.51
N VAL A 191 -15.47 5.16 6.44
CA VAL A 191 -16.88 4.83 6.17
C VAL A 191 -17.67 6.07 5.80
N ALA A 192 -17.50 7.19 6.51
CA ALA A 192 -18.17 8.45 6.19
C ALA A 192 -17.77 8.95 4.80
N LEU A 193 -16.48 8.90 4.47
CA LEU A 193 -15.96 9.30 3.17
C LEU A 193 -16.54 8.43 2.04
N ASN A 194 -16.53 7.10 2.17
CA ASN A 194 -17.10 6.21 1.14
C ASN A 194 -18.59 6.50 0.86
N LYS A 195 -19.34 6.96 1.87
CA LYS A 195 -20.75 7.34 1.70
C LYS A 195 -20.94 8.71 1.04
N ALA A 196 -19.98 9.61 1.22
CA ALA A 196 -20.04 10.98 0.73
C ALA A 196 -19.54 11.14 -0.72
N LEU A 197 -18.79 10.16 -1.24
CA LEU A 197 -18.22 10.25 -2.58
C LEU A 197 -19.30 10.36 -3.68
N PRO A 198 -19.03 11.13 -4.76
CA PRO A 198 -19.89 11.19 -5.93
C PRO A 198 -20.06 9.81 -6.61
N GLN A 199 -21.15 9.66 -7.36
CA GLN A 199 -21.39 8.45 -8.15
C GLN A 199 -20.25 8.18 -9.14
N GLY A 200 -19.81 6.93 -9.22
CA GLY A 200 -18.71 6.52 -10.10
C GLY A 200 -17.31 6.87 -9.60
N VAL A 201 -17.18 7.41 -8.38
CA VAL A 201 -15.90 7.59 -7.67
C VAL A 201 -15.78 6.54 -6.57
N SER A 202 -14.57 6.05 -6.33
CA SER A 202 -14.29 5.04 -5.31
C SER A 202 -12.93 5.28 -4.67
N LEU A 203 -12.78 4.77 -3.44
CA LEU A 203 -11.48 4.68 -2.78
C LEU A 203 -10.84 3.33 -3.09
N ALA A 204 -9.52 3.34 -3.29
CA ALA A 204 -8.71 2.14 -3.29
C ALA A 204 -8.20 1.85 -1.87
N ASP A 205 -7.36 0.81 -1.72
CA ASP A 205 -6.87 0.43 -0.39
C ASP A 205 -6.10 1.60 0.25
N PRO A 206 -6.34 1.90 1.54
CA PRO A 206 -5.64 2.96 2.22
C PRO A 206 -4.17 2.59 2.45
N THR A 207 -3.29 3.59 2.40
CA THR A 207 -1.85 3.39 2.67
C THR A 207 -1.56 3.47 4.17
N SER A 208 -0.36 3.09 4.60
CA SER A 208 0.08 3.34 5.99
C SER A 208 0.41 4.81 6.28
N VAL A 209 0.43 5.67 5.25
CA VAL A 209 0.84 7.08 5.35
C VAL A 209 -0.26 7.89 6.02
N THR A 210 0.08 8.53 7.14
CA THR A 210 -0.76 9.54 7.79
C THR A 210 -0.15 10.93 7.63
N LYS A 211 -0.99 11.96 7.57
CA LYS A 211 -0.52 13.34 7.47
C LYS A 211 0.33 13.76 8.68
N SER A 212 -0.05 13.30 9.88
CA SER A 212 0.76 13.50 11.11
C SER A 212 2.17 12.92 10.96
N GLY A 213 2.26 11.70 10.43
CA GLY A 213 3.54 11.02 10.19
C GLY A 213 4.48 11.78 9.25
N LEU A 214 3.93 12.49 8.24
CA LEU A 214 4.74 13.31 7.32
C LEU A 214 5.29 14.58 7.96
N THR A 215 4.67 15.07 9.04
CA THR A 215 5.10 16.28 9.75
C THR A 215 6.04 15.99 10.93
N GLY A 216 6.32 14.72 11.21
CA GLY A 216 7.10 14.32 12.38
C GLY A 216 6.38 14.59 13.71
N ALA A 217 5.08 14.93 13.67
CA ALA A 217 4.23 14.95 14.84
C ALA A 217 4.11 13.50 15.31
N ALA A 218 4.98 13.15 16.26
CA ALA A 218 4.98 11.86 16.92
C ALA A 218 3.56 11.54 17.38
N SER A 219 3.16 10.28 17.20
CA SER A 219 2.03 9.70 17.92
C SER A 219 2.42 9.62 19.40
N ASP A 220 2.52 10.77 20.07
CA ASP A 220 2.68 10.87 21.51
C ASP A 220 1.43 10.27 22.13
N THR A 221 1.49 8.97 22.35
CA THR A 221 0.42 8.12 22.87
C THR A 221 0.22 8.30 24.38
N ASP A 222 0.74 9.38 24.96
CA ASP A 222 0.61 9.73 26.39
C ASP A 222 0.07 11.14 26.65
N THR A 223 -0.26 11.92 25.60
CA THR A 223 -1.12 13.10 25.76
C THR A 223 -2.55 12.70 25.47
N LEU A 224 -3.45 12.94 26.42
CA LEU A 224 -4.91 12.82 26.29
C LEU A 224 -5.53 13.66 25.15
N ASP A 225 -4.72 14.38 24.38
CA ASP A 225 -5.13 15.19 23.24
C ASP A 225 -5.09 14.36 21.95
N LYS A 226 -6.10 13.51 21.79
CA LYS A 226 -6.46 12.90 20.51
C LYS A 226 -6.56 14.02 19.44
N PRO A 227 -5.89 13.91 18.28
CA PRO A 227 -5.80 15.02 17.33
C PRO A 227 -7.19 15.50 16.93
N ALA A 228 -7.41 16.82 17.06
CA ALA A 228 -8.69 17.43 16.76
C ALA A 228 -9.00 17.30 15.26
N GLY A 229 -10.06 16.55 14.93
CA GLY A 229 -10.56 16.41 13.56
C GLY A 229 -10.56 14.97 13.03
N PRO A 230 -10.99 14.80 11.77
CA PRO A 230 -11.10 13.48 11.14
C PRO A 230 -9.71 12.92 10.85
N SER A 231 -9.59 11.58 10.85
CA SER A 231 -8.32 10.91 10.58
C SER A 231 -7.77 11.27 9.19
N GLN A 232 -6.47 11.54 9.10
CA GLN A 232 -5.79 11.97 7.87
C GLN A 232 -4.87 10.86 7.35
N GLN A 233 -5.44 9.91 6.62
CA GLN A 233 -4.70 8.80 6.00
C GLN A 233 -4.74 8.93 4.48
N LEU A 234 -3.61 8.67 3.82
CA LEU A 234 -3.53 8.79 2.37
C LEU A 234 -4.27 7.62 1.72
N VAL A 235 -5.19 7.97 0.82
CA VAL A 235 -6.01 7.04 0.02
C VAL A 235 -5.96 7.41 -1.46
N PRO A 236 -5.91 6.42 -2.37
CA PRO A 236 -6.15 6.67 -3.79
C PRO A 236 -7.64 6.83 -4.05
N VAL A 237 -8.03 7.92 -4.69
CA VAL A 237 -9.39 8.19 -5.16
C VAL A 237 -9.42 7.98 -6.67
N TYR A 238 -10.32 7.16 -7.18
CA TYR A 238 -10.35 6.84 -8.61
C TYR A 238 -11.76 6.78 -9.18
N ARG A 239 -11.87 7.00 -10.49
CA ARG A 239 -13.11 6.81 -11.25
C ARG A 239 -13.28 5.33 -11.57
N SER A 240 -14.33 4.69 -11.06
CA SER A 240 -14.51 3.23 -11.13
C SER A 240 -14.63 2.71 -12.58
N ALA A 241 -15.16 3.54 -13.48
CA ALA A 241 -15.25 3.21 -14.91
C ALA A 241 -13.94 3.44 -15.69
N ALA A 242 -12.95 4.11 -15.09
CA ALA A 242 -11.67 4.42 -15.73
C ALA A 242 -10.61 3.33 -15.56
N LEU A 243 -10.55 2.75 -14.36
CA LEU A 243 -9.51 1.80 -13.98
C LEU A 243 -10.03 0.37 -14.07
N SER A 244 -9.28 -0.47 -14.79
CA SER A 244 -9.46 -1.92 -14.80
C SER A 244 -9.06 -2.55 -13.47
N ARG A 245 -9.49 -3.80 -13.24
CA ARG A 245 -9.12 -4.56 -12.03
C ARG A 245 -7.60 -4.70 -11.84
N GLU A 246 -6.84 -4.90 -12.91
CA GLU A 246 -5.38 -4.99 -12.83
C GLU A 246 -4.72 -3.65 -12.47
N GLN A 247 -5.29 -2.54 -12.94
CA GLN A 247 -4.84 -1.19 -12.57
C GLN A 247 -5.17 -0.87 -11.10
N VAL A 248 -6.36 -1.24 -10.62
CA VAL A 248 -6.71 -1.12 -9.18
C VAL A 248 -5.76 -1.97 -8.32
N LYS A 249 -5.47 -3.21 -8.75
CA LYS A 249 -4.48 -4.06 -8.07
C LYS A 249 -3.09 -3.42 -8.03
N THR A 250 -2.69 -2.73 -9.09
CA THR A 250 -1.41 -2.03 -9.16
C THR A 250 -1.34 -0.89 -8.14
N ILE A 251 -2.36 -0.04 -8.06
CA ILE A 251 -2.39 1.05 -7.06
C ILE A 251 -2.53 0.52 -5.62
N ASN A 252 -3.21 -0.62 -5.40
CA ASN A 252 -3.27 -1.26 -4.09
C ASN A 252 -1.93 -1.86 -3.65
N LYS A 253 -1.13 -2.39 -4.59
CA LYS A 253 0.25 -2.80 -4.29
C LYS A 253 1.09 -1.61 -3.82
N VAL A 254 0.99 -0.47 -4.53
CA VAL A 254 1.65 0.78 -4.08
C VAL A 254 1.19 1.13 -2.66
N ALA A 255 -0.11 1.06 -2.38
CA ALA A 255 -0.64 1.38 -1.06
C ALA A 255 -0.09 0.48 0.07
N GLY A 256 0.15 -0.80 -0.22
CA GLY A 256 0.75 -1.74 0.73
C GLY A 256 2.25 -1.54 0.97
N GLU A 257 2.97 -1.00 0.00
CA GLU A 257 4.42 -0.77 0.09
C GLU A 257 4.78 0.65 0.57
N LEU A 258 3.95 1.65 0.27
CA LEU A 258 4.27 3.05 0.56
C LEU A 258 4.16 3.36 2.06
N THR A 259 5.27 3.80 2.64
CA THR A 259 5.35 4.26 4.03
C THR A 259 5.48 5.78 4.13
N ALA A 260 5.21 6.34 5.32
CA ALA A 260 5.34 7.77 5.56
C ALA A 260 6.81 8.23 5.41
N ASP A 261 7.75 7.42 5.90
CA ASP A 261 9.18 7.69 5.79
C ASP A 261 9.63 7.71 4.32
N ASP A 262 9.17 6.75 3.52
CA ASP A 262 9.45 6.71 2.08
C ASP A 262 8.89 7.96 1.40
N LEU A 263 7.61 8.27 1.62
CA LEU A 263 6.97 9.38 0.95
C LEU A 263 7.65 10.71 1.32
N LEU A 264 8.03 10.90 2.58
CA LEU A 264 8.76 12.07 3.04
C LEU A 264 10.14 12.17 2.37
N ALA A 265 10.91 11.08 2.34
CA ALA A 265 12.23 11.04 1.73
C ALA A 265 12.18 11.33 0.23
N LEU A 266 11.25 10.71 -0.50
CA LEU A 266 11.05 10.92 -1.94
C LEU A 266 10.63 12.37 -2.23
N THR A 267 9.74 12.93 -1.39
CA THR A 267 9.30 14.33 -1.53
C THR A 267 10.47 15.29 -1.40
N HIS A 268 11.32 15.13 -0.37
CA HIS A 268 12.52 15.95 -0.19
C HIS A 268 13.53 15.75 -1.32
N GLU A 269 13.71 14.53 -1.82
CA GLU A 269 14.58 14.28 -2.98
C GLU A 269 14.10 15.03 -4.24
N SER A 270 12.78 15.14 -4.41
CA SER A 270 12.18 15.77 -5.58
C SER A 270 12.33 17.29 -5.66
N GLU A 271 12.79 17.92 -4.59
CA GLU A 271 13.17 19.34 -4.61
C GLU A 271 14.39 19.59 -5.52
N LYS A 272 15.21 18.54 -5.75
CA LYS A 272 16.46 18.61 -6.52
C LYS A 272 16.45 17.72 -7.76
N THR A 273 15.54 16.76 -7.81
CA THR A 273 15.45 15.77 -8.89
C THR A 273 14.02 15.77 -9.42
N ASP A 274 13.86 15.63 -10.74
CA ASP A 274 12.52 15.50 -11.32
C ASP A 274 11.67 14.42 -10.59
N PRO A 275 10.47 14.77 -10.07
CA PRO A 275 9.66 13.87 -9.26
C PRO A 275 9.23 12.62 -10.03
N ALA A 276 9.05 12.71 -11.36
CA ALA A 276 8.74 11.55 -12.19
C ALA A 276 9.90 10.54 -12.21
N THR A 277 11.14 11.01 -12.22
CA THR A 277 12.36 10.19 -12.14
C THR A 277 12.53 9.55 -10.76
N VAL A 278 12.27 10.30 -9.68
CA VAL A 278 12.31 9.80 -8.29
C VAL A 278 11.30 8.67 -8.11
N ALA A 279 10.04 8.90 -8.51
CA ALA A 279 8.97 7.92 -8.44
C ALA A 279 9.26 6.65 -9.25
N ALA A 280 9.74 6.80 -10.50
CA ALA A 280 10.05 5.65 -11.35
C ALA A 280 11.12 4.73 -10.74
N ARG A 281 12.13 5.32 -10.10
CA ARG A 281 13.16 4.55 -9.38
C ARG A 281 12.59 3.82 -8.18
N TRP A 282 11.76 4.47 -7.37
CA TRP A 282 11.11 3.83 -6.22
C TRP A 282 10.27 2.60 -6.64
N VAL A 283 9.49 2.74 -7.72
CA VAL A 283 8.67 1.64 -8.30
C VAL A 283 9.52 0.43 -8.70
N VAL A 284 10.69 0.67 -9.31
CA VAL A 284 11.63 -0.40 -9.67
C VAL A 284 12.21 -1.07 -8.42
N THR A 285 12.63 -0.29 -7.43
CA THR A 285 13.20 -0.81 -6.17
C THR A 285 12.22 -1.70 -5.40
N HIS A 286 10.93 -1.39 -5.45
CA HIS A 286 9.87 -2.15 -4.76
C HIS A 286 9.30 -3.29 -5.60
N GLY A 287 9.89 -3.60 -6.76
CA GLY A 287 9.45 -4.73 -7.60
C GLY A 287 8.02 -4.57 -8.13
N LEU A 288 7.58 -3.33 -8.32
CA LEU A 288 6.25 -3.00 -8.85
C LEU A 288 6.23 -2.98 -10.39
N THR A 289 7.27 -3.51 -11.02
CA THR A 289 7.37 -3.78 -12.46
C THR A 289 6.89 -5.19 -12.76
N HIS A 290 6.24 -5.40 -13.91
CA HIS A 290 5.83 -6.72 -14.36
C HIS A 290 6.99 -7.59 -14.86
#